data_AF-A0A4Q2SV15-F1
#
_entry.id   AF-A0A4Q2SV15-F1
#
_cell.length_a   1.000
_cell.length_b   1.000
_cell.length_c   1.000
_cell.angle_alpha   90.00
_cell.angle_beta   90.00
_cell.angle_gamma   90.00
#
_symmetry.space_group_name_H-M   'P 1'
#
loop_
_entity.id
_entity.type
_entity.pdbx_description
1 polymer ?
#
loop_
_entity_poly.entity_id
_entity_poly.type
_entity_poly.pdbx_seq_one_letter_code
_entity_poly.pdbx_strand_id
1 'polypeptide(L)' 'MKTKKTLIRGLAIDVLVVETTQTDAADTLFYRAEIYVREKRSGTEKLVRRTRIPGTAKELAQVVQQRGVRALETFSRTA' A
#
# COMPACT_ATOMS: atom_id res chain seq x y z
N MET A 1 -12.18 -14.70 3.62
CA MET A 1 -11.38 -13.61 3.00
C MET A 1 -11.13 -12.53 4.05
N LYS A 2 -9.89 -12.06 4.20
CA LYS A 2 -9.49 -11.03 5.16
C LYS A 2 -8.83 -9.87 4.41
N THR A 3 -9.30 -8.66 4.67
CA THR A 3 -8.72 -7.44 4.09
C THR A 3 -8.16 -6.57 5.21
N LYS A 4 -6.92 -6.12 5.04
CA LYS A 4 -6.22 -5.18 5.92
C LYS A 4 -5.88 -3.91 5.15
N LYS A 5 -6.23 -2.76 5.70
CA LYS A 5 -5.89 -1.45 5.14
C LYS A 5 -4.79 -0.82 5.99
N THR A 6 -3.74 -0.34 5.34
CA THR A 6 -2.65 0.38 6.00
C THR A 6 -2.46 1.72 5.31
N LEU A 7 -2.64 2.81 6.07
CA LEU A 7 -2.41 4.16 5.58
C LEU A 7 -1.02 4.63 6.05
N ILE A 8 -0.17 4.99 5.10
CA ILE A 8 1.15 5.55 5.35
C ILE A 8 1.11 7.03 4.96
N ARG A 9 1.29 7.92 5.94
CA ARG A 9 1.18 9.37 5.73
C ARG A 9 2.49 9.93 5.20
N GLY A 10 2.42 10.71 4.12
CA GLY A 10 3.58 11.39 3.54
C GLY A 10 3.52 12.90 3.74
N LEU A 11 4.35 13.66 3.02
CA LEU A 11 4.31 15.13 3.01
C LEU A 11 3.26 15.65 2.02
N ALA A 12 3.43 15.31 0.74
CA ALA A 12 2.56 15.75 -0.35
C ALA A 12 1.37 14.81 -0.58
N ILE A 13 1.61 13.51 -0.49
CA ILE A 13 0.61 12.45 -0.70
C ILE A 13 0.63 11.48 0.48
N ASP A 14 -0.48 10.79 0.67
CA ASP A 14 -0.53 9.58 1.50
C ASP A 14 -0.54 8.36 0.58
N VAL A 15 -0.11 7.21 1.11
CA VAL A 15 -0.20 5.93 0.39
C VAL A 15 -1.08 4.97 1.19
N LEU A 16 -2.13 4.47 0.55
CA LEU A 16 -3.01 3.45 1.11
C LEU A 16 -2.65 2.10 0.49
N VAL A 17 -2.32 1.13 1.34
CA VAL A 17 -2.11 -0.26 0.93
C VAL A 17 -3.27 -1.11 1.43
N VAL A 18 -3.96 -1.78 0.50
CA VAL A 18 -5.06 -2.71 0.79
C VAL A 18 -4.57 -4.12 0.52
N GLU A 19 -4.32 -4.88 1.58
CA GLU A 19 -3.87 -6.27 1.53
C GLU A 19 -5.07 -7.21 1.73
N THR A 20 -5.41 -8.00 0.72
CA THR A 20 -6.47 -9.01 0.78
C THR A 20 -5.83 -10.40 0.73
N THR A 21 -6.14 -11.21 1.74
CA THR A 21 -5.70 -12.60 1.85
C THR A 21 -6.92 -13.51 1.94
N GLN A 22 -6.90 -14.62 1.21
CA GLN A 22 -7.84 -15.71 1.38
C GLN A 22 -7.07 -16.97 1.72
N THR A 23 -7.52 -17.68 2.74
CA THR A 23 -6.98 -18.95 3.20
C THR A 23 -8.10 -19.99 3.21
N ASP A 24 -7.75 -21.25 3.07
CA ASP A 24 -8.62 -22.40 3.30
C ASP A 24 -8.03 -23.32 4.39
N ALA A 25 -8.52 -24.56 4.46
CA ALA A 25 -8.05 -25.54 5.44
C ALA A 25 -6.63 -26.06 5.15
N ALA A 26 -6.13 -25.89 3.93
CA ALA A 26 -4.81 -26.34 3.52
C ALA A 26 -3.76 -25.22 3.64
N ASP A 27 -4.02 -24.05 3.04
CA ASP A 27 -3.13 -22.87 3.14
C ASP A 27 -3.79 -21.58 2.57
N THR A 28 -2.98 -20.59 2.24
CA THR A 28 -3.33 -19.35 1.56
C THR A 28 -3.68 -19.60 0.11
N LEU A 29 -4.97 -19.53 -0.21
CA LEU A 29 -5.49 -19.56 -1.57
C LEU A 29 -4.95 -18.40 -2.42
N PHE A 30 -4.97 -17.18 -1.88
CA PHE A 30 -4.33 -16.06 -2.54
C PHE A 30 -3.98 -14.91 -1.60
N TYR A 31 -3.02 -14.12 -2.05
CA TYR A 31 -2.70 -12.82 -1.53
C TYR A 31 -2.70 -11.78 -2.67
N ARG A 32 -3.24 -10.59 -2.38
CA ARG A 32 -3.20 -9.43 -3.27
C ARG A 32 -3.04 -8.16 -2.46
N ALA A 33 -2.05 -7.34 -2.80
CA ALA A 33 -1.94 -5.97 -2.32
C ALA A 33 -2.21 -4.97 -3.44
N GLU A 34 -3.06 -4.00 -3.16
CA GLU A 34 -3.34 -2.86 -4.00
C GLU A 34 -2.79 -1.60 -3.34
N ILE A 35 -1.99 -0.83 -4.07
CA ILE A 35 -1.32 0.38 -3.59
C ILE A 35 -1.97 1.57 -4.28
N TYR A 36 -2.53 2.46 -3.47
CA TYR A 36 -3.18 3.68 -3.90
C TYR A 36 -2.38 4.89 -3.43
N VAL A 37 -2.23 5.87 -4.32
CA VAL A 37 -1.88 7.23 -3.91
C VAL A 37 -3.15 7.93 -3.49
N ARG A 38 -3.15 8.50 -2.29
CA ARG A 38 -4.24 9.27 -1.72
C ARG A 38 -3.86 10.73 -1.63
N GLU A 39 -4.61 11.57 -2.33
CA GLU A 39 -4.46 13.02 -2.23
C GLU A 39 -4.94 13.52 -0.87
N LYS A 40 -4.15 14.38 -0.22
CA LYS A 40 -4.46 14.86 1.14
C LYS A 40 -5.68 15.78 1.23
N ARG A 41 -5.89 16.62 0.22
CA ARG A 41 -6.95 17.65 0.24
C ARG A 41 -8.30 17.07 -0.18
N SER A 42 -8.30 16.32 -1.27
CA SER A 42 -9.52 15.74 -1.86
C SER A 42 -9.87 14.38 -1.27
N GLY A 43 -8.89 13.66 -0.70
CA GLY A 43 -9.06 12.27 -0.29
C GLY A 43 -9.14 11.29 -1.45
N THR A 44 -8.98 11.74 -2.70
CA THR A 44 -9.05 10.92 -3.91
C THR A 44 -7.98 9.84 -3.89
N GLU A 45 -8.38 8.60 -4.16
CA GLU A 45 -7.50 7.43 -4.21
C GLU A 45 -7.28 7.00 -5.67
N LYS A 46 -6.05 7.13 -6.16
CA LYS A 46 -5.64 6.61 -7.48
C LYS A 46 -4.84 5.33 -7.28
N LEU A 47 -5.32 4.22 -7.85
CA LEU A 47 -4.56 2.98 -7.86
C LEU A 47 -3.30 3.14 -8.73
N VAL A 48 -2.13 2.89 -8.15
CA VAL A 48 -0.84 3.03 -8.85
C VAL A 48 -0.11 1.71 -9.06
N ARG A 49 -0.39 0.70 -8.22
CA ARG A 49 0.28 -0.61 -8.34
C ARG A 49 -0.56 -1.73 -7.73
N ARG A 50 -0.41 -2.92 -8.31
CA ARG A 50 -0.87 -4.19 -7.72
C ARG A 50 0.34 -5.11 -7.55
N THR A 51 0.35 -5.90 -6.47
CA THR A 51 1.40 -6.89 -6.21
C THR A 51 0.83 -8.10 -5.48
N ARG A 52 1.52 -9.24 -5.62
CA ARG A 52 1.22 -10.50 -4.89
C ARG A 52 2.23 -10.80 -3.78
N ILE A 53 3.05 -9.82 -3.39
CA ILE A 53 4.06 -9.97 -2.34
C ILE A 53 3.45 -9.73 -0.95
N PRO A 54 3.38 -10.73 -0.06
CA PRO A 54 2.86 -10.58 1.29
C PRO A 54 3.62 -9.54 2.10
N GLY A 55 2.91 -8.76 2.92
CA GLY A 55 3.54 -7.78 3.82
C GLY A 55 4.04 -6.52 3.12
N THR A 56 3.55 -6.23 1.91
CA THR A 56 3.86 -5.01 1.15
C THR A 56 3.67 -3.74 2.00
N ALA A 57 2.61 -3.69 2.83
CA ALA A 57 2.37 -2.53 3.68
C ALA A 57 3.48 -2.34 4.73
N LYS A 58 3.94 -3.44 5.32
CA LYS A 58 5.02 -3.43 6.33
C LYS A 58 6.35 -3.02 5.72
N GLU A 59 6.68 -3.59 4.56
CA GLU A 59 7.91 -3.25 3.84
C GLU A 59 7.94 -1.76 3.49
N LEU A 60 6.84 -1.23 2.94
CA LEU A 60 6.76 0.18 2.58
C LEU A 60 6.88 1.10 3.81
N ALA A 61 6.25 0.74 4.93
CA ALA A 61 6.39 1.48 6.18
C ALA A 61 7.84 1.48 6.69
N GLN A 62 8.55 0.36 6.57
CA GLN A 62 9.97 0.26 6.94
C GLN A 62 10.86 1.13 6.04
N VAL A 63 10.61 1.13 4.73
CA VAL A 63 11.34 2.01 3.80
C VAL A 63 11.15 3.48 4.16
N VAL A 64 9.92 3.88 4.49
CA VAL A 64 9.62 5.25 4.96
C VAL A 64 10.30 5.55 6.28
N GLN A 65 10.34 4.60 7.21
CA GLN A 65 11.04 4.77 8.49
C GLN A 65 12.55 4.98 8.28
N GLN A 66 13.16 4.27 7.34
CA GLN A 66 14.61 4.31 7.08
C GLN A 66 15.04 5.51 6.22
N ARG A 67 14.25 5.85 5.19
CA ARG A 67 14.61 6.83 4.14
C ARG A 67 13.79 8.11 4.21
N GLY A 68 12.86 8.19 5.16
CA GLY A 68 11.90 9.28 5.28
C GLY A 68 10.73 9.18 4.29
N VAL A 69 9.76 10.06 4.50
CA VAL A 69 8.50 10.14 3.74
C VAL A 69 8.67 10.50 2.26
N ARG A 70 9.84 11.03 1.85
CA ARG A 70 10.15 11.26 0.42
C ARG A 70 10.23 9.96 -0.38
N ALA A 71 10.43 8.82 0.28
CA ALA A 71 10.34 7.51 -0.36
C ALA A 71 8.97 7.26 -1.03
N LEU A 72 7.92 7.97 -0.62
CA LEU A 72 6.60 7.87 -1.23
C LEU A 72 6.47 8.64 -2.55
N GLU A 73 7.36 9.59 -2.85
CA GLU A 73 7.32 10.39 -4.07
C GLU A 73 7.55 9.56 -5.34
N THR A 74 8.12 8.37 -5.23
CA THR A 74 8.21 7.44 -6.37
C THR A 74 6.84 7.02 -6.90
N PHE A 75 5.79 7.10 -6.07
CA PHE A 75 4.42 6.78 -6.47
C PHE A 75 3.69 7.97 -7.09
N SER A 76 4.18 9.21 -6.93
CA SER A 76 3.56 10.39 -7.56
C SER A 76 3.98 10.59 -9.01
N ARG A 77 5.14 10.03 -9.43
CA ARG A 77 5.66 10.15 -10.80
C ARG A 77 4.91 9.33 -11.84
N THR A 78 4.08 8.37 -11.44
CA THR A 78 3.34 7.48 -12.35
C THR A 78 1.98 8.08 -12.77
N ALA A 79 1.90 9.42 -12.87
CA ALA A 79 0.69 10.11 -13.25
C ALA A 79 0.44 10.04 -14.75
#